data_AF-A0A914M323-F1
#
_entry.id   AF-A0A914M323-F1
#
_cell.length_a   1.000
_cell.length_b   1.000
_cell.length_c   1.000
_cell.angle_alpha   90.00
_cell.angle_beta   90.00
_cell.angle_gamma   90.00
#
_symmetry.space_group_name_H-M   'P 1'
#
loop_
_entity.id
_entity.type
_entity.pdbx_description
1 polymer ?
#
loop_
_entity_poly.entity_id
_entity_poly.type
_entity_poly.pdbx_seq_one_letter_code
_entity_poly.pdbx_strand_id
1 'polypeptide(L)'
;MAHLPKHFNRESIDWTRVNRSQENQQQNLRLQQQRQPTAPEVHAPPPETITTGIQQGDLITCYSGRTYTVLKHISFGPFGAIYQIKGNGGDKDLYALKEEKSRPNKNFFKLEMELKVLQAASRRSKEQQQHFPILYDQSLECRSSMFIVMSLLGDSLAAIKAKQPMRILSINSGLYCGIQMLESIKQLHDLGFVHLDVKPSNFVLGRSKTSSQNIVHIIDFGNARKIVADDGRLEIPRKKASSFPFLSYRVLL
;
A
#
# COMPACT_ATOMS: atom_id res chain seq x y z
N MET A 1 -87.11 -57.10 -5.17
CA MET A 1 -88.01 -56.07 -5.72
C MET A 1 -87.76 -54.78 -4.98
N ALA A 2 -87.75 -53.65 -5.71
CA ALA A 2 -87.82 -52.26 -5.22
C ALA A 2 -86.58 -51.74 -4.48
N HIS A 3 -86.15 -50.48 -4.54
CA HIS A 3 -86.38 -49.30 -5.38
C HIS A 3 -85.34 -48.28 -4.84
N LEU A 4 -84.63 -47.53 -5.69
CA LEU A 4 -84.07 -46.22 -5.30
C LEU A 4 -85.25 -45.25 -5.10
N PRO A 5 -85.23 -44.26 -4.15
CA PRO A 5 -84.45 -43.03 -4.37
C PRO A 5 -84.04 -42.15 -3.16
N LYS A 6 -83.00 -41.32 -3.42
CA LYS A 6 -82.79 -39.88 -3.13
C LYS A 6 -83.04 -39.30 -1.72
N HIS A 7 -81.95 -38.83 -1.09
CA HIS A 7 -81.57 -37.41 -0.93
C HIS A 7 -80.61 -37.27 0.25
N PHE A 8 -79.37 -36.79 0.05
CA PHE A 8 -78.71 -35.94 1.04
C PHE A 8 -77.69 -35.02 0.36
N ASN A 9 -77.67 -33.80 0.86
CA ASN A 9 -77.18 -32.58 0.22
C ASN A 9 -75.66 -32.43 0.31
N ARG A 10 -75.11 -31.63 -0.60
CA ARG A 10 -73.69 -31.20 -0.66
C ARG A 10 -73.33 -30.35 0.55
N GLU A 11 -72.21 -30.65 1.20
CA GLU A 11 -71.35 -29.62 1.78
C GLU A 11 -69.98 -29.69 1.10
N SER A 12 -69.75 -28.71 0.23
CA SER A 12 -68.48 -28.42 -0.41
C SER A 12 -67.51 -27.85 0.63
N ILE A 13 -66.45 -28.60 0.93
CA ILE A 13 -65.27 -28.05 1.61
C ILE A 13 -64.61 -27.07 0.63
N ASP A 14 -64.65 -25.79 0.98
CA ASP A 14 -63.97 -24.72 0.24
C ASP A 14 -62.46 -24.79 0.48
N TRP A 15 -61.77 -25.56 -0.36
CA TRP A 15 -60.31 -25.71 -0.36
C TRP A 15 -59.55 -24.39 -0.57
N THR A 16 -60.21 -23.32 -1.05
CA THR A 16 -59.57 -22.01 -1.24
C THR A 16 -59.37 -21.23 0.07
N ARG A 17 -60.09 -21.63 1.14
CA ARG A 17 -59.98 -21.01 2.48
C ARG A 17 -58.90 -21.66 3.34
N VAL A 18 -58.63 -22.95 3.13
CA VAL A 18 -57.58 -23.72 3.84
C VAL A 18 -56.18 -23.34 3.34
N ASN A 19 -55.99 -23.15 2.03
CA ASN A 19 -54.68 -22.75 1.47
C ASN A 19 -54.26 -21.34 1.90
N ARG A 20 -55.18 -20.38 1.96
CA ARG A 20 -54.88 -18.99 2.37
C ARG A 20 -54.45 -18.86 3.84
N SER A 21 -54.92 -19.77 4.70
CA SER A 21 -54.55 -19.78 6.12
C SER A 21 -53.12 -20.30 6.33
N GLN A 22 -52.73 -21.35 5.59
CA GLN A 22 -51.37 -21.91 5.66
C GLN A 22 -50.33 -20.99 5.02
N GLU A 23 -50.66 -20.33 3.90
CA GLU A 23 -49.78 -19.33 3.27
C GLU A 23 -49.56 -18.11 4.17
N ASN A 24 -50.61 -17.60 4.82
CA ASN A 24 -50.49 -16.49 5.76
C ASN A 24 -49.69 -16.86 7.03
N GLN A 25 -49.80 -18.10 7.52
CA GLN A 25 -48.97 -18.58 8.63
C GLN A 25 -47.49 -18.72 8.23
N GLN A 26 -47.20 -19.26 7.04
CA GLN A 26 -45.82 -19.35 6.55
C GLN A 26 -45.21 -17.97 6.26
N GLN A 27 -46.01 -17.01 5.80
CA GLN A 27 -45.54 -15.65 5.53
C GLN A 27 -45.28 -14.88 6.83
N ASN A 28 -46.11 -15.06 7.86
CA ASN A 28 -45.85 -14.49 9.20
C ASN A 28 -44.63 -15.11 9.88
N LEU A 29 -44.39 -16.42 9.72
CA LEU A 29 -43.17 -17.09 10.22
C LEU A 29 -41.90 -16.57 9.52
N ARG A 30 -41.96 -16.29 8.22
CA ARG A 30 -40.85 -15.65 7.46
C ARG A 30 -40.59 -14.21 7.92
N LEU A 31 -41.64 -13.45 8.19
CA LEU A 31 -41.53 -12.07 8.69
C LEU A 31 -41.03 -11.99 10.14
N GLN A 32 -41.33 -12.99 10.97
CA GLN A 32 -40.78 -13.10 12.34
C GLN A 32 -39.32 -13.54 12.36
N GLN A 33 -38.88 -14.41 11.44
CA GLN A 33 -37.48 -14.82 11.31
C GLN A 33 -36.58 -13.72 10.71
N GLN A 34 -37.15 -12.73 10.01
CA GLN A 34 -36.43 -11.56 9.50
C GLN A 34 -36.29 -10.42 10.52
N ARG A 35 -36.91 -10.51 11.69
CA ARG A 35 -36.76 -9.52 12.78
C ARG A 35 -35.76 -10.02 13.82
N GLN A 36 -34.49 -10.08 13.44
CA GLN A 36 -33.43 -9.93 14.45
C GLN A 36 -33.32 -8.44 14.80
N PRO A 37 -33.19 -8.06 16.08
CA PRO A 37 -32.85 -6.69 16.41
C PRO A 37 -31.49 -6.40 15.78
N THR A 38 -31.46 -5.55 14.76
CA THR A 38 -30.21 -5.01 14.24
C THR A 38 -29.52 -4.32 15.40
N ALA A 39 -28.36 -4.84 15.80
CA ALA A 39 -27.46 -4.14 16.71
C ALA A 39 -27.33 -2.69 16.23
N PRO A 40 -27.24 -1.70 17.14
CA PRO A 40 -27.04 -0.31 16.72
C PRO A 40 -25.90 -0.29 15.72
N GLU A 41 -26.15 0.34 14.57
CA GLU A 41 -25.21 0.48 13.48
C GLU A 41 -23.98 1.20 14.04
N VAL A 42 -23.03 0.41 14.54
CA VAL A 42 -21.69 0.89 14.85
C VAL A 42 -21.15 1.20 13.48
N HIS A 43 -21.32 2.45 13.04
CA HIS A 43 -20.52 3.01 11.98
C HIS A 43 -19.11 2.53 12.27
N ALA A 44 -18.59 1.66 11.39
CA ALA A 44 -17.17 1.37 11.39
C ALA A 44 -16.52 2.76 11.47
N PRO A 45 -15.63 3.01 12.45
CA PRO A 45 -14.97 4.30 12.51
C PRO A 45 -14.45 4.57 11.10
N PRO A 46 -14.71 5.76 10.52
CA PRO A 46 -14.22 6.08 9.19
C PRO A 46 -12.77 5.63 9.13
N PRO A 47 -12.34 4.90 8.07
CA PRO A 47 -11.04 4.25 8.03
C PRO A 47 -10.04 5.28 8.51
N GLU A 48 -9.45 5.05 9.69
CA GLU A 48 -8.77 6.08 10.48
C GLU A 48 -8.04 6.97 9.49
N THR A 49 -8.54 8.19 9.29
CA THR A 49 -7.87 9.15 8.41
C THR A 49 -6.53 9.28 9.08
N ILE A 50 -5.49 8.64 8.53
CA ILE A 50 -4.14 8.71 9.07
C ILE A 50 -3.86 10.19 9.02
N THR A 51 -4.07 10.86 10.15
CA THR A 51 -3.97 12.30 10.22
C THR A 51 -2.49 12.50 10.22
N THR A 52 -1.95 12.69 9.02
CA THR A 52 -0.57 13.01 8.81
C THR A 52 -0.22 14.20 9.69
N GLY A 53 0.90 14.12 10.41
CA GLY A 53 1.27 15.17 11.37
C GLY A 53 1.71 16.42 10.62
N ILE A 54 2.32 16.20 9.46
CA ILE A 54 2.79 17.21 8.53
C ILE A 54 1.63 17.67 7.62
N GLN A 55 1.44 18.98 7.55
CA GLN A 55 0.46 19.68 6.72
C GLN A 55 1.14 20.52 5.62
N GLN A 56 0.36 20.90 4.61
CA GLN A 56 0.83 21.81 3.58
C GLN A 56 1.14 23.19 4.18
N GLY A 57 2.30 23.74 3.84
CA GLY A 57 2.81 25.01 4.38
C GLY A 57 3.77 24.84 5.56
N ASP A 58 3.84 23.65 6.17
CA ASP A 58 4.72 23.41 7.30
C ASP A 58 6.20 23.59 6.92
N LEU A 59 6.96 24.13 7.88
CA LEU A 59 8.41 24.25 7.80
C LEU A 59 9.06 23.04 8.49
N ILE A 60 9.76 22.22 7.72
CA ILE A 60 10.50 21.06 8.20
C ILE A 60 11.96 21.44 8.38
N THR A 61 12.48 21.27 9.60
CA THR A 61 13.91 21.41 9.90
C THR A 61 14.53 20.02 10.00
N CYS A 62 15.59 19.79 9.24
CA CYS A 62 16.24 18.48 9.15
C CYS A 62 17.53 18.42 9.99
N TYR A 63 18.11 17.23 10.09
CA TYR A 63 19.32 16.97 10.86
C TYR A 63 20.50 17.87 10.46
N SER A 64 20.67 18.15 9.16
CA SER A 64 21.77 19.03 8.69
C SER A 64 21.57 20.52 9.00
N GLY A 65 20.43 20.92 9.56
CA GLY A 65 20.01 22.31 9.72
C GLY A 65 19.35 22.90 8.47
N ARG A 66 19.28 22.17 7.36
CA ARG A 66 18.48 22.55 6.19
C ARG A 66 17.00 22.60 6.54
N THR A 67 16.31 23.53 5.90
CA THR A 67 14.87 23.69 6.07
C THR A 67 14.13 23.54 4.74
N TYR A 68 12.94 22.97 4.81
CA TYR A 68 12.10 22.71 3.65
C TYR A 68 10.66 23.12 3.94
N THR A 69 9.97 23.64 2.93
CA THR A 69 8.54 23.95 3.04
C THR A 69 7.72 22.86 2.36
N VAL A 70 6.70 22.34 3.06
CA VAL A 70 5.81 21.32 2.53
C VAL A 70 4.86 21.94 1.52
N LEU A 71 4.90 21.47 0.28
CA LEU A 71 4.07 22.00 -0.79
C LEU A 71 2.75 21.26 -0.94
N LYS A 72 2.81 19.93 -0.96
CA LYS A 72 1.61 19.10 -1.08
C LYS A 72 1.89 17.67 -0.66
N HIS A 73 0.82 16.98 -0.30
CA HIS A 73 0.83 15.55 -0.11
C HIS A 73 0.83 14.83 -1.48
N ILE A 74 1.64 13.77 -1.62
CA ILE A 74 1.76 12.96 -2.85
C ILE A 74 1.02 11.63 -2.70
N SER A 75 1.25 10.90 -1.61
CA SER A 75 0.76 9.52 -1.48
C SER A 75 0.63 9.08 -0.02
N PHE A 76 -0.45 8.35 0.27
CA PHE A 76 -0.68 7.68 1.55
C PHE A 76 -0.34 6.19 1.37
N GLY A 77 0.43 5.65 2.31
CA GLY A 77 0.73 4.23 2.37
C GLY A 77 0.41 3.66 3.74
N PRO A 78 0.23 2.33 3.83
CA PRO A 78 0.05 1.65 5.11
C PRO A 78 1.28 1.75 6.02
N PHE A 79 2.39 2.33 5.54
CA PHE A 79 3.66 2.50 6.25
C PHE A 79 4.07 3.96 6.44
N GLY A 80 3.29 4.93 5.96
CA GLY A 80 3.68 6.33 6.04
C GLY A 80 3.04 7.23 5.00
N ALA A 81 3.54 8.45 4.91
CA ALA A 81 3.09 9.46 3.95
C ALA A 81 4.28 10.01 3.15
N ILE A 82 4.01 10.41 1.91
CA ILE A 82 5.00 11.04 1.03
C ILE A 82 4.51 12.43 0.65
N TYR A 83 5.40 13.42 0.76
CA TYR A 83 5.13 14.82 0.48
C TYR A 83 6.10 15.37 -0.55
N GLN A 84 5.61 16.28 -1.37
CA GLN A 84 6.46 17.16 -2.15
C GLN A 84 6.86 18.33 -1.25
N ILE A 85 8.17 18.58 -1.15
CA ILE A 85 8.72 19.69 -0.38
C ILE A 85 9.62 20.56 -1.28
N LYS A 86 9.87 21.79 -0.86
CA LYS A 86 10.76 22.74 -1.55
C LYS A 86 11.89 23.15 -0.62
N GLY A 87 13.11 23.22 -1.14
CA GLY A 87 14.24 23.81 -0.42
C GLY A 87 14.01 25.28 -0.06
N ASN A 88 14.61 25.72 1.04
CA ASN A 88 14.65 27.11 1.48
C ASN A 88 16.09 27.64 1.49
N GLY A 89 16.29 28.92 1.81
CA GLY A 89 17.64 29.50 1.96
C GLY A 89 18.43 29.62 0.65
N GLY A 90 17.74 29.83 -0.48
CA GLY A 90 18.36 29.98 -1.81
C GLY A 90 18.29 28.72 -2.67
N ASP A 91 18.10 27.55 -2.06
CA ASP A 91 17.69 26.34 -2.76
C ASP A 91 16.26 26.50 -3.29
N LYS A 92 16.04 26.23 -4.58
CA LYS A 92 14.73 26.29 -5.22
C LYS A 92 14.25 24.93 -5.71
N ASP A 93 15.02 23.88 -5.44
CA ASP A 93 14.72 22.54 -5.91
C ASP A 93 13.57 21.90 -5.13
N LEU A 94 13.04 20.84 -5.73
CA LEU A 94 11.92 20.07 -5.22
C LEU A 94 12.39 18.67 -4.81
N TYR A 95 11.91 18.24 -3.66
CA TYR A 95 12.29 16.98 -3.03
C TYR A 95 11.05 16.19 -2.60
N ALA A 96 11.27 14.92 -2.28
CA ALA A 96 10.29 14.08 -1.62
C ALA A 96 10.65 13.92 -0.15
N LEU A 97 9.68 14.13 0.74
CA LEU A 97 9.77 13.76 2.15
C LEU A 97 8.94 12.51 2.37
N LYS A 98 9.55 11.45 2.91
CA LYS A 98 8.84 10.24 3.34
C LYS A 98 8.83 10.19 4.87
N GLU A 99 7.65 10.18 5.47
CA GLU A 99 7.45 10.14 6.92
C GLU A 99 6.90 8.75 7.33
N GLU A 100 7.44 8.18 8.41
CA GLU A 100 6.85 7.07 9.14
C GLU A 100 6.61 7.48 10.60
N LYS A 101 5.35 7.38 11.04
CA LYS A 101 4.98 7.64 12.44
C LYS A 101 5.21 6.41 13.30
N SER A 102 5.58 6.65 14.56
CA SER A 102 5.68 5.60 15.55
C SER A 102 4.33 4.93 15.75
N ARG A 103 4.33 3.62 15.99
CA ARG A 103 3.10 2.85 16.26
C ARG A 103 3.13 2.30 17.68
N PRO A 104 1.96 2.25 18.35
CA PRO A 104 1.82 1.47 19.57
C PRO A 104 2.36 0.05 19.34
N ASN A 105 3.21 -0.44 20.23
CA ASN A 105 3.81 -1.78 20.21
C ASN A 105 4.80 -2.06 19.05
N LYS A 106 5.32 -1.02 18.39
CA LYS A 106 6.34 -1.18 17.35
C LYS A 106 7.52 -0.24 17.60
N ASN A 107 8.64 -0.81 18.02
CA ASN A 107 9.85 -0.06 18.37
C ASN A 107 10.82 0.14 17.19
N PHE A 108 10.40 -0.16 15.96
CA PHE A 108 11.24 -0.09 14.77
C PHE A 108 10.46 0.53 13.61
N PHE A 109 11.09 1.49 12.95
CA PHE A 109 10.60 2.12 11.71
C PHE A 109 11.13 1.37 10.50
N LYS A 110 10.25 0.97 9.57
CA LYS A 110 10.69 0.44 8.28
C LYS A 110 11.59 1.44 7.53
N LEU A 111 11.37 2.73 7.73
CA LEU A 111 12.14 3.82 7.15
C LEU A 111 13.62 3.81 7.58
N GLU A 112 13.97 3.20 8.72
CA GLU A 112 15.38 2.99 9.09
C GLU A 112 16.11 2.10 8.08
N MET A 113 15.43 1.08 7.54
CA MET A 113 16.04 0.21 6.54
C MET A 113 16.26 0.97 5.22
N GLU A 114 15.31 1.81 4.85
CA GLU A 114 15.43 2.67 3.68
C GLU A 114 16.57 3.69 3.81
N LEU A 115 16.68 4.35 4.97
CA LEU A 115 17.81 5.20 5.29
C LEU A 115 19.16 4.45 5.15
N LYS A 116 19.27 3.25 5.73
CA LYS A 116 20.50 2.42 5.67
C LYS A 116 20.88 2.06 4.24
N VAL A 117 19.92 1.65 3.40
CA VAL A 117 20.18 1.30 1.99
C VAL A 117 20.63 2.54 1.22
N LEU A 118 19.94 3.67 1.35
CA LEU A 118 20.28 4.90 0.63
C LEU A 118 21.64 5.47 1.08
N GLN A 119 21.98 5.37 2.36
CA GLN A 119 23.32 5.71 2.86
C GLN A 119 24.40 4.76 2.35
N ALA A 120 24.10 3.48 2.13
CA ALA A 120 25.04 2.54 1.53
C ALA A 120 25.28 2.87 0.04
N ALA A 121 24.20 3.21 -0.69
CA ALA A 121 24.27 3.62 -2.09
C ALA A 121 25.04 4.94 -2.27
N SER A 122 24.83 5.94 -1.41
CA SER A 122 25.48 7.26 -1.52
C SER A 122 27.00 7.23 -1.36
N ARG A 123 27.55 6.17 -0.75
CA ARG A 123 29.00 5.93 -0.62
C ARG A 123 29.62 5.29 -1.86
N ARG A 124 28.83 4.94 -2.87
CA ARG A 124 29.32 4.34 -4.13
C ARG A 124 29.54 5.41 -5.20
N SER A 125 30.16 5.01 -6.31
CA SER A 125 30.33 5.89 -7.48
C SER A 125 28.97 6.32 -8.06
N LYS A 126 28.96 7.37 -8.90
CA LYS A 126 27.72 7.88 -9.53
C LYS A 126 26.99 6.81 -10.34
N GLU A 127 27.73 5.98 -11.06
CA GLU A 127 27.17 4.89 -11.87
C GLU A 127 26.53 3.80 -11.00
N GLN A 128 27.19 3.44 -9.90
CA GLN A 128 26.72 2.40 -8.97
C GLN A 128 25.55 2.85 -8.08
N GLN A 129 25.22 4.14 -8.07
CA GLN A 129 24.08 4.67 -7.34
C GLN A 129 22.96 5.20 -8.25
N GLN A 130 23.11 5.11 -9.58
CA GLN A 130 22.22 5.77 -10.53
C GLN A 130 20.74 5.34 -10.41
N HIS A 131 20.50 4.12 -9.93
CA HIS A 131 19.15 3.56 -9.77
C HIS A 131 18.56 3.77 -8.37
N PHE A 132 19.19 4.57 -7.51
CA PHE A 132 18.71 4.86 -6.16
C PHE A 132 18.29 6.34 -6.06
N PRO A 133 17.20 6.66 -5.34
CA PRO A 133 16.93 8.03 -4.95
C PRO A 133 18.13 8.62 -4.19
N ILE A 134 18.50 9.86 -4.49
CA ILE A 134 19.54 10.55 -3.73
C ILE A 134 18.96 10.90 -2.36
N LEU A 135 19.64 10.51 -1.29
CA LEU A 135 19.34 10.93 0.07
C LEU A 135 19.96 12.31 0.33
N TYR A 136 19.12 13.29 0.68
CA TYR A 136 19.55 14.66 0.97
C TYR A 136 19.63 14.93 2.47
N ASP A 137 18.68 14.40 3.25
CA ASP A 137 18.60 14.68 4.68
C ASP A 137 17.69 13.69 5.42
N GLN A 138 17.60 13.84 6.73
CA GLN A 138 16.76 13.04 7.62
C GLN A 138 16.21 13.87 8.78
N SER A 139 15.23 13.31 9.48
CA SER A 139 14.70 13.89 10.71
C SER A 139 15.77 14.06 11.78
N LEU A 140 15.60 15.07 12.63
CA LEU A 140 16.23 15.08 13.95
C LEU A 140 15.77 13.83 14.73
N GLU A 141 16.58 13.38 15.69
CA GLU A 141 16.24 12.22 16.51
C GLU A 141 14.97 12.52 17.31
N CYS A 142 13.83 12.06 16.80
CA CYS A 142 12.51 12.29 17.38
C CYS A 142 11.80 10.95 17.52
N ARG A 143 11.41 10.60 18.74
CA ARG A 143 10.83 9.27 19.04
C ARG A 143 9.38 9.10 18.54
N SER A 144 8.72 10.18 18.09
CA SER A 144 7.32 10.14 17.65
C SER A 144 7.15 9.95 16.15
N SER A 145 8.08 10.42 15.32
CA SER A 145 8.09 10.20 13.87
C SER A 145 9.51 10.29 13.30
N MET A 146 9.76 9.47 12.28
CA MET A 146 10.98 9.49 11.48
C MET A 146 10.63 10.00 10.08
N PHE A 147 11.50 10.81 9.48
CA PHE A 147 11.39 11.12 8.06
C PHE A 147 12.76 11.16 7.38
N ILE A 148 12.74 11.01 6.06
CA ILE A 148 13.90 11.23 5.20
C ILE A 148 13.52 12.15 4.04
N VAL A 149 14.50 12.94 3.58
CA VAL A 149 14.40 13.79 2.40
C VAL A 149 15.21 13.16 1.28
N MET A 150 14.56 12.90 0.15
CA MET A 150 15.17 12.24 -1.00
C MET A 150 14.80 12.90 -2.33
N SER A 151 15.42 12.47 -3.43
CA SER A 151 15.06 12.89 -4.78
C SER A 151 13.56 12.76 -5.02
N LEU A 152 12.93 13.83 -5.52
CA LEU A 152 11.58 13.75 -6.06
C LEU A 152 11.62 13.05 -7.42
N LEU A 153 10.94 11.92 -7.53
CA LEU A 153 10.86 11.09 -8.74
C LEU A 153 9.54 11.29 -9.50
N GLY A 154 9.42 10.65 -10.66
CA GLY A 154 8.25 10.65 -11.52
C GLY A 154 7.26 9.53 -11.20
N ASP A 155 6.61 9.00 -12.24
CA ASP A 155 5.64 7.92 -12.11
C ASP A 155 6.32 6.55 -11.95
N SER A 156 5.67 5.65 -11.21
CA SER A 156 6.06 4.24 -11.18
C SER A 156 5.79 3.55 -12.51
N LEU A 157 6.51 2.47 -12.80
CA LEU A 157 6.28 1.65 -13.99
C LEU A 157 4.85 1.08 -14.02
N ALA A 158 4.29 0.75 -12.85
CA ALA A 158 2.88 0.37 -12.73
C ALA A 158 1.93 1.50 -13.17
N ALA A 159 2.18 2.74 -12.72
CA ALA A 159 1.38 3.89 -13.10
C ALA A 159 1.54 4.24 -14.59
N ILE A 160 2.75 4.17 -15.13
CA ILE A 160 3.02 4.40 -16.56
C ILE A 160 2.29 3.38 -17.42
N LYS A 161 2.38 2.09 -17.06
CA LYS A 161 1.64 1.00 -17.71
C LYS A 161 0.14 1.26 -17.68
N ALA A 162 -0.42 1.68 -16.54
CA ALA A 162 -1.84 1.95 -16.39
C ALA A 162 -2.34 3.11 -17.27
N LYS A 163 -1.47 4.07 -17.60
CA LYS A 163 -1.75 5.20 -18.51
C LYS A 163 -1.67 4.84 -20.00
N GLN A 164 -1.12 3.67 -20.35
CA GLN A 164 -1.01 3.25 -21.75
C GLN A 164 -2.33 2.69 -22.31
N PRO A 165 -2.55 2.78 -23.64
CA PRO A 165 -3.61 2.03 -24.31
C PRO A 165 -3.54 0.54 -23.96
N MET A 166 -4.69 -0.06 -23.67
CA MET A 166 -4.82 -1.46 -23.24
C MET A 166 -4.00 -1.84 -21.98
N ARG A 167 -3.43 -0.86 -21.27
CA ARG A 167 -2.56 -1.07 -20.09
C ARG A 167 -1.34 -1.94 -20.38
N ILE A 168 -0.75 -1.79 -21.57
CA ILE A 168 0.42 -2.56 -22.02
C ILE A 168 1.53 -1.60 -22.43
N LEU A 169 2.77 -1.91 -22.05
CA LEU A 169 3.96 -1.24 -22.58
C LEU A 169 4.34 -1.87 -23.92
N SER A 170 4.87 -1.08 -24.85
CA SER A 170 5.51 -1.65 -26.04
C SER A 170 6.64 -2.60 -25.64
N ILE A 171 6.99 -3.55 -26.52
CA ILE A 171 8.08 -4.50 -26.28
C ILE A 171 9.38 -3.76 -25.98
N ASN A 172 9.72 -2.73 -26.76
CA ASN A 172 10.93 -1.94 -26.59
C ASN A 172 10.97 -1.23 -25.23
N SER A 173 9.88 -0.57 -24.83
CA SER A 173 9.80 0.09 -23.52
C SER A 173 9.86 -0.92 -22.37
N GLY A 174 9.20 -2.07 -22.54
CA GLY A 174 9.23 -3.17 -21.57
C GLY A 174 10.63 -3.75 -21.36
N LEU A 175 11.35 -4.02 -22.45
CA LEU A 175 12.73 -4.50 -22.40
C LEU A 175 13.66 -3.46 -21.77
N TYR A 176 13.56 -2.19 -22.19
CA TYR A 176 14.36 -1.10 -21.64
C TYR A 176 14.17 -0.95 -20.13
N CYS A 177 12.92 -0.97 -19.66
CA CYS A 177 12.64 -0.92 -18.22
C CYS A 177 13.13 -2.19 -17.51
N GLY A 178 12.92 -3.37 -18.09
CA GLY A 178 13.31 -4.65 -17.51
C GLY A 178 14.82 -4.75 -17.28
N ILE A 179 15.63 -4.26 -18.22
CA ILE A 179 17.10 -4.22 -18.08
C ILE A 179 17.48 -3.37 -16.86
N GLN A 180 16.99 -2.13 -16.77
CA GLN A 180 17.32 -1.25 -15.63
C GLN A 180 16.77 -1.76 -14.30
N MET A 181 15.61 -2.43 -14.29
CA MET A 181 15.10 -3.11 -13.09
C MET A 181 16.10 -4.16 -12.61
N LEU A 182 16.63 -4.99 -13.50
CA LEU A 182 17.63 -6.00 -13.15
C LEU A 182 18.96 -5.37 -12.71
N GLU A 183 19.41 -4.32 -13.37
CA GLU A 183 20.61 -3.55 -12.99
C GLU A 183 20.47 -2.97 -11.57
N SER A 184 19.33 -2.36 -11.26
CA SER A 184 19.07 -1.79 -9.93
C SER A 184 19.02 -2.86 -8.82
N ILE A 185 18.45 -4.03 -9.11
CA ILE A 185 18.43 -5.17 -8.17
C ILE A 185 19.86 -5.69 -7.97
N LYS A 186 20.64 -5.85 -9.04
CA LYS A 186 22.05 -6.24 -8.96
C LYS A 186 22.83 -5.24 -8.09
N GLN A 187 22.68 -3.94 -8.33
CA GLN A 187 23.37 -2.91 -7.53
C GLN A 187 22.96 -3.00 -6.04
N LEU A 188 21.68 -3.25 -5.73
CA LEU A 188 21.23 -3.46 -4.36
C LEU A 188 21.89 -4.68 -3.72
N HIS A 189 22.04 -5.78 -4.47
CA HIS A 189 22.74 -6.98 -4.02
C HIS A 189 24.24 -6.71 -3.80
N ASP A 190 24.88 -5.92 -4.66
CA ASP A 190 26.29 -5.50 -4.52
C ASP A 190 26.50 -4.59 -3.28
N LEU A 191 25.43 -3.95 -2.78
CA LEU A 191 25.41 -3.25 -1.49
C LEU A 191 25.21 -4.20 -0.29
N GLY A 192 24.95 -5.49 -0.53
CA GLY A 192 24.72 -6.49 0.50
C GLY A 192 23.28 -6.53 1.01
N PHE A 193 22.29 -6.07 0.22
CA PHE A 193 20.88 -6.07 0.60
C PHE A 193 20.01 -6.85 -0.39
N VAL A 194 18.86 -7.35 0.06
CA VAL A 194 17.79 -7.90 -0.78
C VAL A 194 16.50 -7.12 -0.58
N HIS A 195 15.77 -6.82 -1.66
CA HIS A 195 14.59 -5.94 -1.61
C HIS A 195 13.35 -6.59 -0.95
N LEU A 196 13.11 -7.87 -1.23
CA LEU A 196 11.96 -8.69 -0.79
C LEU A 196 10.55 -8.23 -1.23
N ASP A 197 10.42 -7.07 -1.89
CA ASP A 197 9.14 -6.58 -2.45
C ASP A 197 9.32 -6.06 -3.89
N VAL A 198 9.83 -6.91 -4.78
CA VAL A 198 10.09 -6.56 -6.19
C VAL A 198 8.78 -6.60 -6.97
N LYS A 199 8.29 -5.42 -7.38
CA LYS A 199 7.08 -5.26 -8.18
C LYS A 199 7.11 -3.95 -8.96
N PRO A 200 6.38 -3.81 -10.09
CA PRO A 200 6.43 -2.60 -10.93
C PRO A 200 6.08 -1.28 -10.24
N SER A 201 5.35 -1.29 -9.12
CA SER A 201 5.05 -0.07 -8.36
C SER A 201 6.26 0.48 -7.59
N ASN A 202 7.27 -0.35 -7.33
CA ASN A 202 8.49 0.00 -6.59
C ASN A 202 9.65 0.36 -7.52
N PHE A 203 9.37 0.52 -8.82
CA PHE A 203 10.31 1.04 -9.81
C PHE A 203 9.72 2.31 -10.41
N VAL A 204 10.48 3.39 -10.40
CA VAL A 204 10.00 4.75 -10.70
C VAL A 204 10.96 5.45 -11.64
N LEU A 205 10.43 6.13 -12.66
CA LEU A 205 11.27 6.94 -13.54
C LEU A 205 11.70 8.23 -12.85
N GLY A 206 12.86 8.76 -13.24
CA GLY A 206 13.19 10.14 -12.91
C GLY A 206 12.15 11.14 -13.47
N ARG A 207 12.11 12.34 -12.91
CA ARG A 207 11.14 13.36 -13.36
C ARG A 207 11.41 13.79 -14.79
N SER A 208 10.33 14.07 -15.53
CA SER A 208 10.41 14.68 -16.86
C SER A 208 11.26 15.96 -16.84
N LYS A 209 12.00 16.21 -17.93
CA LYS A 209 12.90 17.36 -18.09
C LYS A 209 14.05 17.41 -17.08
N THR A 210 14.41 16.27 -16.50
CA THR A 210 15.65 16.09 -15.72
C THR A 210 16.59 15.14 -16.44
N SER A 211 17.89 15.16 -16.10
CA SER A 211 18.87 14.20 -16.62
C SER A 211 18.50 12.75 -16.30
N SER A 212 17.73 12.53 -15.24
CA SER A 212 17.28 11.21 -14.78
C SER A 212 15.98 10.71 -15.43
N GLN A 213 15.36 11.46 -16.35
CA GLN A 213 14.01 11.15 -16.86
C GLN A 213 13.86 9.75 -17.50
N ASN A 214 14.96 9.20 -18.01
CA ASN A 214 15.01 7.88 -18.64
C ASN A 214 15.64 6.80 -17.75
N ILE A 215 15.91 7.13 -16.48
CA ILE A 215 16.51 6.23 -15.50
C ILE A 215 15.42 5.66 -14.59
N VAL A 216 15.40 4.34 -14.47
CA VAL A 216 14.54 3.62 -13.53
C VAL A 216 15.24 3.57 -12.18
N HIS A 217 14.53 3.99 -11.14
CA HIS A 217 14.99 3.94 -9.76
C HIS A 217 14.19 2.89 -9.00
N ILE A 218 14.88 2.08 -8.19
CA ILE A 218 14.24 1.17 -7.23
C ILE A 218 13.97 1.92 -5.92
N ILE A 219 12.78 1.76 -5.36
CA ILE A 219 12.31 2.47 -4.17
C ILE A 219 11.63 1.52 -3.16
N ASP A 220 11.35 2.02 -1.97
CA ASP A 220 10.60 1.32 -0.92
C ASP A 220 11.34 0.10 -0.33
N PHE A 221 12.52 0.37 0.25
CA PHE A 221 13.36 -0.62 0.91
C PHE A 221 12.90 -0.98 2.33
N GLY A 222 11.69 -0.60 2.73
CA GLY A 222 11.18 -0.85 4.09
C GLY A 222 11.05 -2.34 4.46
N ASN A 223 11.02 -3.23 3.47
CA ASN A 223 11.05 -4.69 3.65
C ASN A 223 12.43 -5.30 3.38
N ALA A 224 13.41 -4.50 2.98
CA ALA A 224 14.71 -5.00 2.59
C ALA A 224 15.44 -5.64 3.78
N ARG A 225 16.43 -6.48 3.48
CA ARG A 225 17.28 -7.12 4.49
C ARG A 225 18.73 -7.07 4.07
N LYS A 226 19.62 -6.84 5.03
CA LYS A 226 21.04 -7.08 4.84
C LYS A 226 21.25 -8.59 4.73
N ILE A 227 22.05 -9.02 3.77
CA ILE A 227 22.39 -10.43 3.51
C ILE A 227 23.89 -10.67 3.59
N VAL A 228 24.70 -9.63 3.77
CA VAL A 228 26.14 -9.73 3.99
C VAL A 228 26.42 -9.21 5.39
N ALA A 229 26.95 -10.07 6.25
CA ALA A 229 27.42 -9.69 7.57
C ALA A 229 28.66 -8.78 7.47
N ASP A 230 29.01 -8.10 8.57
CA ASP A 230 30.15 -7.17 8.58
C ASP A 230 31.50 -7.87 8.33
N ASP A 231 31.56 -9.20 8.50
CA ASP A 231 32.71 -10.05 8.17
C ASP A 231 32.73 -10.53 6.71
N GLY A 232 31.80 -10.06 5.88
CA GLY A 232 31.69 -10.40 4.46
C GLY A 232 31.00 -11.73 4.17
N ARG A 233 30.53 -12.47 5.20
CA ARG A 233 29.81 -13.73 4.98
C ARG A 233 28.36 -13.47 4.61
N LEU A 234 27.82 -14.31 3.73
CA LEU A 234 26.40 -14.30 3.43
C LEU A 234 25.62 -14.77 4.67
N GLU A 235 24.71 -13.95 5.18
CA GLU A 235 23.78 -14.37 6.23
C GLU A 235 22.86 -15.46 5.66
N ILE A 236 22.85 -16.62 6.32
CA ILE A 236 22.07 -17.79 5.90
C ILE A 236 20.57 -17.43 5.95
N PRO A 237 19.79 -17.72 4.90
CA PRO A 237 18.34 -17.53 4.93
C PRO A 237 17.72 -18.21 6.15
N ARG A 238 16.86 -17.49 6.89
CA ARG A 238 16.16 -18.06 8.05
C ARG A 238 15.36 -19.30 7.60
N LYS A 239 15.46 -20.39 8.36
CA LYS A 239 14.73 -21.65 8.12
C LYS A 239 13.19 -21.49 8.08
N LYS A 240 12.66 -20.38 8.61
CA LYS A 240 11.25 -19.98 8.51
C LYS A 240 11.15 -18.48 8.21
N ALA A 241 10.32 -18.12 7.24
CA ALA A 241 9.92 -16.73 7.06
C ALA A 241 9.19 -16.26 8.32
N SER A 242 9.51 -15.07 8.83
CA SER A 242 8.67 -14.42 9.83
C SER A 242 7.31 -14.18 9.18
N SER A 243 6.25 -14.83 9.68
CA SER A 243 4.87 -14.59 9.25
C SER A 243 4.54 -13.11 9.44
N PHE A 244 4.74 -12.32 8.39
CA PHE A 244 4.00 -11.06 8.28
C PHE A 244 2.54 -11.47 8.04
N PRO A 245 1.57 -10.93 8.79
CA PRO A 245 0.17 -11.21 8.53
C PRO A 245 -0.18 -10.49 7.22
N PHE A 246 0.02 -11.18 6.11
CA PHE A 246 -0.68 -10.87 4.87
C PHE A 246 -2.16 -11.11 5.19
N LEU A 247 -3.00 -10.09 5.03
CA LEU A 247 -4.45 -10.18 5.24
C LEU A 247 -4.96 -11.45 4.56
N SER A 248 -5.30 -12.46 5.35
CA SER A 248 -6.15 -13.55 4.90
C SER A 248 -7.57 -13.01 4.93
N TYR A 249 -8.06 -12.53 3.78
CA TYR A 249 -9.49 -12.55 3.54
C TYR A 249 -9.88 -14.02 3.46
N ARG A 250 -10.36 -14.52 4.59
CA ARG A 250 -10.98 -15.82 4.69
C ARG A 250 -12.31 -15.71 3.94
N VAL A 251 -12.39 -16.38 2.79
CA VAL A 251 -13.66 -16.71 2.14
C VAL A 251 -14.47 -17.48 3.19
N LEU A 252 -15.53 -16.86 3.70
CA LEU A 252 -16.58 -17.57 4.40
C LEU A 252 -17.42 -18.28 3.33
N LEU A 253 -17.61 -19.58 3.53
CA LEU A 253 -18.64 -20.38 2.88
C LEU A 253 -20.02 -19.74 3.10
#